data_AF-A0A7W1L9U4-F1
#
_entry.id   AF-A0A7W1L9U4-F1
#
_cell.length_a   1.000
_cell.length_b   1.000
_cell.length_c   1.000
_cell.angle_alpha   90.00
_cell.angle_beta   90.00
_cell.angle_gamma   90.00
#
_symmetry.space_group_name_H-M   'P 1'
#
loop_
_entity.id
_entity.type
_entity.pdbx_description
1 polymer ?
#
loop_
_entity_poly.entity_id
_entity_poly.type
_entity_poly.pdbx_seq_one_letter_code
_entity_poly.pdbx_strand_id
1 'polypeptide(L)'
;MRLDKTKLVLLTLLLLLFTFPLSAQKKQPDIERKINLLIAKMTLAEKLGQLQQLDGEANGKYRPEHLELARKGLLGSTLNVRGAEQSNELQKVAVEQSRLKIPMLFAFDVIHGYRTMFPIPLGESASWDLASIEKSAYIAAKEARSAGVHWTFAPMVDIARDPRW
;
A
#
# COMPACT_ATOMS: atom_id res chain seq x y z
N MET A 1 -28.03 47.92 8.16
CA MET A 1 -27.39 47.17 9.26
C MET A 1 -25.87 47.29 9.08
N ARG A 2 -25.21 48.22 9.78
CA ARG A 2 -23.76 48.45 9.67
C ARG A 2 -23.03 47.36 10.46
N LEU A 3 -22.21 46.56 9.79
CA LEU A 3 -21.28 45.64 10.46
C LEU A 3 -20.26 46.48 11.24
N ASP A 4 -20.09 46.19 12.53
CA ASP A 4 -19.05 46.84 13.32
C ASP A 4 -17.65 46.36 12.86
N LYS A 5 -16.61 47.17 13.14
CA LYS A 5 -15.24 46.89 12.71
C LYS A 5 -14.72 45.55 13.24
N THR A 6 -15.21 45.10 14.39
CA THR A 6 -14.83 43.83 15.03
C THR A 6 -15.39 42.64 14.25
N LYS A 7 -16.64 42.71 13.77
CA LYS A 7 -17.26 41.72 12.89
C LYS A 7 -16.59 41.67 11.52
N LEU A 8 -16.13 42.81 11.00
CA LEU A 8 -15.37 42.85 9.75
C LEU A 8 -14.01 42.16 9.90
N VAL A 9 -13.29 42.41 11.01
CA VAL A 9 -12.00 41.75 11.31
C VAL A 9 -12.18 40.23 11.50
N LEU A 10 -13.21 39.80 12.24
CA LEU A 10 -13.53 38.37 12.40
C LEU A 10 -13.88 37.70 11.08
N LEU A 11 -14.67 38.36 10.21
CA LEU A 11 -15.01 37.84 8.88
C LEU A 11 -13.76 37.73 8.00
N THR A 12 -12.84 38.68 8.10
CA THR A 12 -11.57 38.69 7.34
C THR A 12 -10.63 37.58 7.82
N LEU A 13 -10.54 37.35 9.14
CA LEU A 13 -9.79 36.23 9.73
C LEU A 13 -10.41 34.87 9.37
N LEU A 14 -11.74 34.77 9.34
CA LEU A 14 -12.45 33.56 8.91
C LEU A 14 -12.20 33.26 7.42
N LEU A 15 -12.19 34.28 6.57
CA LEU A 15 -11.86 34.17 5.14
C LEU A 15 -10.40 33.74 4.91
N LEU A 16 -9.46 34.22 5.71
CA LEU A 16 -8.04 33.83 5.67
C LEU A 16 -7.79 32.38 6.13
N LEU A 17 -8.64 31.84 7.02
CA LEU A 17 -8.59 30.43 7.46
C LEU A 17 -9.05 29.44 6.37
N PHE A 18 -9.84 29.88 5.39
CA PHE A 18 -10.28 29.06 4.25
C PHE A 18 -9.34 29.11 3.04
N THR A 19 -8.28 29.92 3.07
CA THR A 19 -7.27 30.03 2.00
C THR A 19 -6.01 29.21 2.27
N PHE A 20 -6.11 28.11 3.02
CA PHE A 20 -5.08 27.08 2.89
C PHE A 20 -5.28 26.41 1.53
N PRO A 21 -4.31 26.45 0.59
CA PRO A 21 -4.38 25.58 -0.56
C PRO A 21 -4.41 24.16 -0.01
N LEU A 22 -5.58 23.52 -0.14
CA LEU A 22 -5.69 22.08 -0.03
C LEU A 22 -4.61 21.57 -0.99
N SER A 23 -3.54 20.99 -0.45
CA SER A 23 -2.53 20.34 -1.26
C SER A 23 -3.17 19.06 -1.78
N ALA A 24 -4.04 19.22 -2.77
CA ALA A 24 -4.57 18.12 -3.54
C ALA A 24 -3.37 17.39 -4.15
N GLN A 25 -3.42 16.07 -4.14
CA GLN A 25 -2.39 15.23 -4.75
C GLN A 25 -2.10 15.77 -6.15
N LYS A 26 -0.90 16.31 -6.36
CA LYS A 26 -0.50 16.86 -7.66
C LYS A 26 -0.64 15.74 -8.68
N LYS A 27 -1.62 15.83 -9.57
CA LYS A 27 -1.73 14.93 -10.73
C LYS A 27 -0.39 14.96 -11.45
N GLN A 28 0.18 13.78 -11.68
CA GLN A 28 1.38 13.62 -12.50
C GLN A 28 0.91 13.27 -13.92
N PRO A 29 0.76 14.26 -14.83
CA PRO A 29 0.01 14.07 -16.08
C PRO A 29 0.63 12.98 -16.97
N ASP A 30 1.95 12.82 -16.91
CA ASP A 30 2.67 11.78 -17.64
C ASP A 30 2.35 10.37 -17.14
N ILE A 31 2.20 10.19 -15.81
CA ILE A 31 1.80 8.90 -15.24
C ILE A 31 0.35 8.60 -15.61
N GLU A 32 -0.55 9.56 -15.46
CA GLU A 32 -1.96 9.42 -15.85
C GLU A 32 -2.10 9.03 -17.32
N ARG A 33 -1.34 9.67 -18.21
CA ARG A 33 -1.31 9.32 -19.64
C ARG A 33 -0.84 7.88 -19.86
N LYS A 34 0.23 7.45 -19.19
CA LYS A 34 0.75 6.07 -19.29
C LYS A 34 -0.28 5.04 -18.80
N ILE A 35 -0.93 5.31 -17.66
CA ILE A 35 -1.98 4.46 -17.11
C ILE A 35 -3.16 4.37 -18.08
N ASN A 36 -3.64 5.49 -18.59
CA ASN A 36 -4.78 5.50 -19.54
C ASN A 36 -4.46 4.73 -20.83
N LEU A 37 -3.25 4.89 -21.37
CA LEU A 37 -2.79 4.12 -22.52
C LEU A 37 -2.68 2.62 -22.24
N LEU A 38 -2.33 2.23 -21.02
CA LEU A 38 -2.29 0.83 -20.60
C LEU A 38 -3.71 0.25 -20.43
N ILE A 39 -4.58 0.94 -19.69
CA ILE A 39 -5.97 0.52 -19.44
C ILE A 39 -6.77 0.41 -20.74
N ALA A 40 -6.53 1.30 -21.72
CA ALA A 40 -7.16 1.24 -23.04
C ALA A 40 -6.81 -0.03 -23.81
N LYS A 41 -5.65 -0.66 -23.54
CA LYS A 41 -5.23 -1.91 -24.17
C LYS A 41 -5.78 -3.15 -23.48
N MET A 42 -6.35 -3.04 -22.28
CA MET A 42 -6.83 -4.16 -21.48
C MET A 42 -8.21 -4.63 -21.91
N THR A 43 -8.39 -5.94 -21.97
CA THR A 43 -9.70 -6.59 -21.98
C THR A 43 -10.42 -6.39 -20.65
N LEU A 44 -11.72 -6.66 -20.60
CA LEU A 44 -12.47 -6.63 -19.34
C LEU A 44 -11.90 -7.62 -18.31
N ALA A 45 -11.54 -8.82 -18.75
CA ALA A 45 -10.98 -9.86 -17.88
C ALA A 45 -9.65 -9.42 -17.23
N GLU A 46 -8.74 -8.81 -17.98
CA GLU A 46 -7.48 -8.29 -17.43
C GLU A 46 -7.74 -7.14 -16.43
N LYS A 47 -8.75 -6.29 -16.67
CA LYS A 47 -9.12 -5.23 -15.72
C LYS A 47 -9.61 -5.80 -14.40
N LEU A 48 -10.48 -6.82 -14.45
CA LEU A 48 -10.92 -7.55 -13.26
C LEU A 48 -9.74 -8.25 -12.58
N GLY A 49 -8.81 -8.81 -13.37
CA GLY A 49 -7.58 -9.41 -12.88
C GLY A 49 -6.73 -8.47 -12.03
N GLN A 50 -6.62 -7.19 -12.42
CA GLN A 50 -5.89 -6.19 -11.64
C GLN A 50 -6.52 -5.88 -10.29
N LEU A 51 -7.82 -6.15 -10.11
CA LEU A 51 -8.53 -5.97 -8.84
C LEU A 51 -8.44 -7.22 -7.95
N GLN A 52 -7.87 -8.31 -8.45
CA GLN A 52 -7.81 -9.58 -7.74
C GLN A 52 -6.53 -9.68 -6.91
N GLN A 53 -6.72 -9.99 -5.63
CA GLN A 53 -5.68 -10.38 -4.70
C GLN A 53 -5.96 -11.79 -4.18
N LEU A 54 -5.02 -12.72 -4.38
CA LEU A 54 -5.14 -14.09 -3.89
C LEU A 54 -4.08 -14.41 -2.84
N ASP A 55 -4.43 -15.32 -1.94
CA ASP A 55 -3.56 -15.72 -0.85
C ASP A 55 -2.57 -16.83 -1.27
N GLY A 56 -1.34 -16.73 -0.79
CA GLY A 56 -0.33 -17.79 -0.90
C GLY A 56 -0.59 -18.95 0.07
N GLU A 57 0.43 -19.79 0.22
CA GLU A 57 0.47 -20.80 1.27
C GLU A 57 1.03 -20.21 2.58
N ALA A 58 0.67 -20.83 3.71
CA ALA A 58 1.17 -20.43 5.03
C ALA A 58 2.71 -20.42 5.12
N ASN A 59 3.39 -21.26 4.35
CA ASN A 59 4.85 -21.36 4.27
C ASN A 59 5.51 -20.25 3.41
N GLY A 60 4.72 -19.40 2.74
CA GLY A 60 5.22 -18.32 1.90
C GLY A 60 5.27 -18.59 0.40
N LYS A 61 4.92 -19.81 -0.02
CA LYS A 61 4.90 -20.18 -1.45
C LYS A 61 3.68 -19.63 -2.16
N TYR A 62 3.81 -19.41 -3.46
CA TYR A 62 2.64 -19.23 -4.32
C TYR A 62 1.93 -20.58 -4.53
N ARG A 63 0.64 -20.54 -4.88
CA ARG A 63 -0.12 -21.74 -5.22
C ARG A 63 -0.02 -22.02 -6.73
N PRO A 64 -0.08 -23.27 -7.19
CA PRO A 64 0.08 -23.60 -8.62
C PRO A 64 -0.80 -22.79 -9.57
N GLU A 65 -2.05 -22.51 -9.18
CA GLU A 65 -2.99 -21.70 -9.95
C GLU A 65 -2.53 -20.25 -10.17
N HIS A 66 -1.67 -19.70 -9.31
CA HIS A 66 -1.15 -18.34 -9.45
C HIS A 66 -0.32 -18.20 -10.72
N LEU A 67 0.43 -19.22 -11.13
CA LEU A 67 1.25 -19.18 -12.35
C LEU A 67 0.36 -19.02 -13.59
N GLU A 68 -0.74 -19.78 -13.68
CA GLU A 68 -1.67 -19.67 -14.80
C GLU A 68 -2.41 -18.34 -14.82
N LEU A 69 -2.82 -17.83 -13.65
CA LEU A 69 -3.47 -16.53 -13.56
C LEU A 69 -2.52 -15.38 -13.91
N ALA A 70 -1.27 -15.43 -13.45
CA ALA A 70 -0.22 -14.47 -13.78
C ALA A 70 0.06 -14.47 -15.30
N ARG A 71 0.19 -15.65 -15.92
CA ARG A 71 0.38 -15.79 -17.37
C ARG A 71 -0.78 -15.19 -18.17
N LYS A 72 -2.00 -15.30 -17.66
CA LYS A 72 -3.19 -14.73 -18.31
C LYS A 72 -3.42 -13.24 -17.98
N GLY A 73 -2.61 -12.63 -17.11
CA GLY A 73 -2.82 -11.25 -16.64
C GLY A 73 -4.05 -11.09 -15.75
N LEU A 74 -4.43 -12.16 -15.03
CA LEU A 74 -5.65 -12.25 -14.21
C LEU A 74 -5.37 -12.22 -12.70
N LEU A 75 -4.19 -11.77 -12.29
CA LEU A 75 -3.79 -11.64 -10.90
C LEU A 75 -2.98 -10.36 -10.72
N GLY A 76 -3.54 -9.38 -9.98
CA GLY A 76 -2.91 -8.08 -9.75
C GLY A 76 -1.95 -8.10 -8.55
N SER A 77 -2.32 -8.81 -7.49
CA SER A 77 -1.50 -8.93 -6.29
C SER A 77 -1.65 -10.26 -5.58
N THR A 78 -0.74 -10.53 -4.65
CA THR A 78 -0.85 -11.65 -3.72
C THR A 78 -0.73 -11.19 -2.27
N LEU A 79 -1.36 -11.94 -1.37
CA LEU A 79 -1.05 -11.93 0.06
C LEU A 79 -0.22 -13.18 0.39
N ASN A 80 0.65 -13.11 1.40
CA ASN A 80 1.44 -14.21 1.95
C ASN A 80 2.48 -14.87 1.04
N VAL A 81 2.55 -14.55 -0.26
CA VAL A 81 3.68 -14.98 -1.11
C VAL A 81 4.91 -14.15 -0.74
N ARG A 82 5.92 -14.81 -0.18
CA ARG A 82 7.12 -14.17 0.37
C ARG A 82 8.36 -15.05 0.19
N GLY A 83 9.52 -14.42 0.27
CA GLY A 83 10.80 -15.01 -0.13
C GLY A 83 11.17 -14.57 -1.56
N ALA A 84 12.42 -14.16 -1.74
CA ALA A 84 12.90 -13.60 -3.00
C ALA A 84 12.72 -14.60 -4.16
N GLU A 85 12.95 -15.89 -3.93
CA GLU A 85 12.77 -16.93 -4.95
C GLU A 85 11.31 -17.04 -5.42
N GLN A 86 10.38 -17.23 -4.48
CA GLN A 86 8.96 -17.43 -4.76
C GLN A 86 8.33 -16.21 -5.47
N SER A 87 8.64 -15.01 -4.95
CA SER A 87 8.16 -13.76 -5.54
C SER A 87 8.77 -13.50 -6.92
N ASN A 88 10.07 -13.73 -7.11
CA ASN A 88 10.72 -13.53 -8.40
C ASN A 88 10.22 -14.51 -9.46
N GLU A 89 9.99 -15.79 -9.12
CA GLU A 89 9.47 -16.77 -10.05
C GLU A 89 8.08 -16.36 -10.57
N LEU A 90 7.16 -16.01 -9.65
CA LEU A 90 5.83 -15.58 -10.03
C LEU A 90 5.85 -14.25 -10.80
N GLN A 91 6.67 -13.29 -10.36
CA GLN A 91 6.82 -12.00 -11.05
C GLN A 91 7.37 -12.18 -12.47
N LYS A 92 8.33 -13.10 -12.65
CA LYS A 92 8.90 -13.43 -13.96
C LYS A 92 7.81 -13.92 -14.92
N VAL A 93 6.90 -14.78 -14.47
CA VAL A 93 5.75 -15.20 -15.30
C VAL A 93 4.87 -14.03 -15.68
N ALA A 94 4.53 -13.15 -14.74
CA ALA A 94 3.69 -11.98 -15.01
C ALA A 94 4.33 -11.04 -16.04
N VAL A 95 5.63 -10.75 -15.94
CA VAL A 95 6.31 -9.77 -16.81
C VAL A 95 6.82 -10.36 -18.13
N GLU A 96 7.11 -11.66 -18.20
CA GLU A 96 7.65 -12.28 -19.41
C GLU A 96 6.58 -12.99 -20.25
N GLN A 97 5.55 -13.56 -19.62
CA GLN A 97 4.61 -14.47 -20.28
C GLN A 97 3.20 -13.88 -20.45
N SER A 98 2.82 -12.84 -19.69
CA SER A 98 1.52 -12.19 -19.87
C SER A 98 1.51 -11.23 -21.05
N ARG A 99 0.34 -11.05 -21.67
CA ARG A 99 0.15 -10.24 -22.88
C ARG A 99 0.59 -8.78 -22.71
N LEU A 100 0.28 -8.18 -21.57
CA LEU A 100 0.59 -6.76 -21.27
C LEU A 100 1.79 -6.58 -20.34
N LYS A 101 2.37 -7.66 -19.81
CA LYS A 101 3.57 -7.63 -18.96
C LYS A 101 3.43 -6.73 -17.73
N ILE A 102 2.22 -6.65 -17.18
CA ILE A 102 1.93 -5.84 -15.99
C ILE A 102 2.51 -6.57 -14.77
N PRO A 103 3.40 -5.94 -13.99
CA PRO A 103 3.98 -6.57 -12.81
C PRO A 103 2.95 -6.67 -11.68
N MET A 104 3.13 -7.65 -10.81
CA MET A 104 2.31 -7.90 -9.64
C MET A 104 2.83 -7.19 -8.39
N LEU A 105 1.93 -6.91 -7.44
CA LEU A 105 2.26 -6.54 -6.06
C LEU A 105 2.31 -7.77 -5.16
N PHE A 106 3.26 -7.80 -4.23
CA PHE A 106 3.42 -8.85 -3.23
C PHE A 106 3.24 -8.26 -1.85
N ALA A 107 2.18 -8.66 -1.16
CA ALA A 107 1.78 -8.12 0.12
C ALA A 107 1.95 -9.13 1.25
N PHE A 108 2.32 -8.63 2.43
CA PHE A 108 2.41 -9.41 3.65
C PHE A 108 2.20 -8.56 4.90
N ASP A 109 1.68 -9.16 5.95
CA ASP A 109 1.51 -8.54 7.26
C ASP A 109 2.87 -8.41 7.97
N VAL A 110 3.51 -7.26 7.81
CA VAL A 110 4.79 -6.90 8.44
C VAL A 110 4.48 -5.88 9.54
N ILE A 111 3.84 -6.36 10.60
CA ILE A 111 3.17 -5.50 11.58
C ILE A 111 4.15 -4.83 12.55
N HIS A 112 5.08 -5.60 13.12
CA HIS A 112 6.06 -5.11 14.11
C HIS A 112 7.43 -5.76 13.89
N GLY A 113 7.80 -5.95 12.62
CA GLY A 113 9.00 -6.70 12.23
C GLY A 113 8.72 -7.71 11.13
N TYR A 114 9.80 -8.21 10.51
CA TYR A 114 9.72 -9.27 9.50
C TYR A 114 10.42 -10.56 9.98
N ARG A 115 11.74 -10.49 10.19
CA ARG A 115 12.51 -11.53 10.89
C ARG A 115 13.03 -11.02 12.22
N THR A 116 13.55 -9.80 12.23
CA THR A 116 13.80 -9.08 13.47
C THR A 116 12.46 -8.56 13.98
N MET A 117 12.00 -9.11 15.10
CA MET A 117 10.73 -8.73 15.72
C MET A 117 10.95 -7.67 16.80
N PHE A 118 10.14 -6.62 16.74
CA PHE A 118 10.07 -5.55 17.74
C PHE A 118 8.88 -5.81 18.68
N PRO A 119 8.67 -5.01 19.76
CA PRO A 119 7.46 -5.11 20.56
C PRO A 119 6.21 -5.01 19.69
N ILE A 120 5.08 -5.59 20.13
CA ILE A 120 3.80 -5.39 19.44
C ILE A 120 3.45 -3.90 19.36
N PRO A 121 2.63 -3.42 18.39
CA PRO A 121 2.37 -1.99 18.22
C PRO A 121 1.87 -1.28 19.48
N LEU A 122 1.09 -1.97 20.32
CA LEU A 122 0.67 -1.46 21.62
C LEU A 122 1.86 -1.19 22.56
N GLY A 123 2.83 -2.12 22.61
CA GLY A 123 4.07 -1.97 23.39
C GLY A 123 5.02 -0.94 22.80
N GLU A 124 5.14 -0.85 21.47
CA GLU A 124 5.92 0.21 20.80
C GLU A 124 5.34 1.59 21.14
N SER A 125 4.01 1.74 21.12
CA SER A 125 3.35 3.01 21.43
C SER A 125 3.62 3.49 22.86
N ALA A 126 3.77 2.56 23.81
CA ALA A 126 4.05 2.87 25.21
C ALA A 126 5.45 3.49 25.43
N SER A 127 6.35 3.42 24.44
CA SER A 127 7.65 4.10 24.50
C SER A 127 7.56 5.62 24.33
N TRP A 128 6.52 6.11 23.64
CA TRP A 128 6.40 7.51 23.19
C TRP A 128 7.60 8.03 22.36
N ASP A 129 8.44 7.13 21.84
CA ASP A 129 9.62 7.48 21.03
C ASP A 129 9.34 7.25 19.55
N LEU A 130 8.93 8.33 18.87
CA LEU A 130 8.64 8.31 17.43
C LEU A 130 9.87 7.94 16.58
N ALA A 131 11.08 8.31 17.00
CA ALA A 131 12.29 7.99 16.25
C ALA A 131 12.60 6.49 16.31
N SER A 132 12.36 5.85 17.47
CA SER A 132 12.47 4.40 17.60
C SER A 132 11.40 3.65 16.81
N ILE A 133 10.16 4.15 16.78
CA ILE A 133 9.06 3.58 15.98
C ILE A 133 9.35 3.68 14.48
N GLU A 134 9.81 4.84 14.00
CA GLU A 134 10.22 5.01 12.60
C GLU A 134 11.37 4.07 12.24
N LYS A 135 12.34 3.91 13.14
CA LYS A 135 13.48 3.01 12.96
C LYS A 135 13.07 1.54 12.91
N SER A 136 12.12 1.09 13.74
CA SER A 136 11.61 -0.29 13.69
C SER A 136 10.92 -0.57 12.36
N ALA A 137 10.04 0.34 11.91
CA ALA A 137 9.39 0.26 10.60
C ALA A 137 10.39 0.25 9.43
N TYR A 138 11.44 1.07 9.50
CA TYR A 138 12.50 1.11 8.48
C TYR A 138 13.26 -0.23 8.39
N ILE A 139 13.63 -0.82 9.52
CA ILE A 139 14.30 -2.13 9.56
C ILE A 139 13.38 -3.21 9.00
N ALA A 140 12.12 -3.24 9.44
CA ALA A 140 11.12 -4.18 8.96
C ALA A 140 10.91 -4.08 7.44
N ALA A 141 10.80 -2.85 6.90
CA ALA A 141 10.67 -2.59 5.47
C ALA A 141 11.89 -3.08 4.67
N LYS A 142 13.11 -2.87 5.18
CA LYS A 142 14.34 -3.38 4.54
C LYS A 142 14.35 -4.91 4.47
N GLU A 143 14.02 -5.58 5.56
CA GLU A 143 13.99 -7.03 5.61
C GLU A 143 12.89 -7.59 4.69
N ALA A 144 11.66 -7.07 4.78
CA ALA A 144 10.54 -7.48 3.95
C ALA A 144 10.83 -7.29 2.46
N ARG A 145 11.41 -6.14 2.08
CA ARG A 145 11.79 -5.86 0.69
C ARG A 145 12.85 -6.85 0.17
N SER A 146 13.82 -7.22 1.01
CA SER A 146 14.82 -8.23 0.66
C SER A 146 14.21 -9.61 0.39
N ALA A 147 13.03 -9.88 0.95
CA ALA A 147 12.26 -11.11 0.74
C ALA A 147 11.16 -10.96 -0.32
N GLY A 148 11.17 -9.89 -1.13
CA GLY A 148 10.25 -9.70 -2.24
C GLY A 148 8.87 -9.17 -1.86
N VAL A 149 8.67 -8.75 -0.61
CA VAL A 149 7.45 -8.05 -0.17
C VAL A 149 7.57 -6.57 -0.52
N HIS A 150 6.58 -6.04 -1.24
CA HIS A 150 6.58 -4.66 -1.74
C HIS A 150 5.50 -3.79 -1.11
N TRP A 151 4.54 -4.42 -0.44
CA TRP A 151 3.42 -3.78 0.21
C TRP A 151 3.17 -4.47 1.55
N THR A 152 2.87 -3.71 2.59
CA THR A 152 2.46 -4.27 3.87
C THR A 152 1.16 -3.65 4.35
N PHE A 153 0.37 -4.42 5.10
CA PHE A 153 -0.89 -3.98 5.70
C PHE A 153 -0.66 -3.42 7.11
N ALA A 154 0.26 -2.46 7.18
CA ALA A 154 0.60 -1.72 8.38
C ALA A 154 0.75 -0.22 8.01
N PRO A 155 0.50 0.70 8.95
CA PRO A 155 0.17 0.46 10.37
C PRO A 155 -1.32 0.16 10.60
N MET A 156 -1.60 -0.65 11.62
CA MET A 156 -2.93 -0.72 12.24
C MET A 156 -3.06 0.47 13.20
N VAL A 157 -4.11 1.27 13.03
CA VAL A 157 -4.31 2.55 13.75
C VAL A 157 -5.72 2.69 14.34
N ASP A 158 -6.39 1.57 14.56
CA ASP A 158 -7.74 1.57 15.12
C ASP A 158 -7.71 2.08 16.56
N ILE A 159 -8.49 3.13 16.84
CA ILE A 159 -8.65 3.65 18.20
C ILE A 159 -9.60 2.74 18.97
N ALA A 160 -9.07 2.03 19.97
CA ALA A 160 -9.83 1.20 20.88
C ALA A 160 -9.93 1.82 22.28
N ARG A 161 -11.08 1.62 22.93
CA ARG A 161 -11.32 1.94 24.35
C ARG A 161 -11.86 0.73 25.12
N ASP A 162 -11.88 -0.42 24.47
CA ASP A 162 -12.38 -1.68 25.01
C ASP A 162 -11.23 -2.69 25.00
N PRO A 163 -10.68 -3.07 26.16
CA PRO A 163 -9.54 -3.98 26.24
C PRO A 163 -9.91 -5.45 25.96
N ARG A 164 -11.20 -5.75 25.70
CA ARG A 164 -11.63 -7.11 25.30
C ARG A 164 -11.33 -7.41 23.83
N TRP A 165 -11.10 -6.38 23.03
CA TRP A 165 -10.68 -6.51 21.64
C TRP A 165 -9.18 -6.70 21.53
#